data_AF-A0A1F3VBP6-F1
#
_entry.id   AF-A0A1F3VBP6-F1
#
_cell.length_a   1.000
_cell.length_b   1.000
_cell.length_c   1.000
_cell.angle_alpha   90.00
_cell.angle_beta   90.00
_cell.angle_gamma   90.00
#
_symmetry.space_group_name_H-M   'P 1'
#
loop_
_entity.id
_entity.type
_entity.pdbx_description
1 polymer ?
#
loop_
_entity_poly.entity_id
_entity_poly.type
_entity_poly.pdbx_seq_one_letter_code
_entity_poly.pdbx_strand_id
1 'polypeptide(L)' 'MELIPSKVKDKTIIKKCHICGEIIESLHEVERCPHCKKPFLPCQYFGKVHAKNTSEFKQLFSHVSELQEDLLIKGLYTIW' A
#
# COMPACT_ATOMS: atom_id res chain seq x y z
N MET A 1 -20.41 26.24 -9.01
CA MET A 1 -18.97 25.96 -9.17
C MET A 1 -18.84 24.46 -9.32
N GLU A 2 -18.87 23.98 -10.56
CA GLU A 2 -18.78 22.55 -10.85
C GLU A 2 -17.32 22.11 -10.73
N LEU A 3 -17.06 21.14 -9.86
CA LEU A 3 -15.72 20.58 -9.65
C LEU A 3 -15.37 19.72 -10.87
N ILE A 4 -14.45 20.22 -11.69
CA ILE A 4 -13.89 19.47 -12.82
C ILE A 4 -13.11 18.29 -12.24
N PRO A 5 -13.41 17.02 -12.59
CA PRO A 5 -12.60 15.90 -12.13
C PRO A 5 -11.20 16.06 -12.72
N SER A 6 -10.23 16.37 -11.86
CA SER A 6 -8.83 16.39 -12.26
C SER A 6 -8.48 14.99 -12.74
N LYS A 7 -8.06 14.83 -14.00
CA LYS A 7 -7.47 13.59 -14.52
C LYS A 7 -6.41 13.14 -13.51
N VAL A 8 -6.73 12.11 -12.74
CA VAL A 8 -5.85 11.56 -11.72
C VAL A 8 -4.63 11.05 -12.48
N LYS A 9 -3.50 11.76 -12.38
CA LYS A 9 -2.20 11.20 -12.76
C LYS A 9 -2.11 9.84 -12.05
N ASP A 10 -1.76 8.80 -12.80
CA ASP A 10 -1.77 7.40 -12.34
C ASP A 10 -1.39 7.31 -10.86
N LYS A 11 -2.33 6.86 -10.02
CA LYS A 11 -2.09 6.71 -8.59
C LYS A 11 -0.92 5.75 -8.43
N THR A 12 0.04 6.06 -7.57
CA THR A 12 1.16 5.17 -7.26
C THR A 12 1.24 4.91 -5.77
N ILE A 13 1.65 3.70 -5.40
CA ILE A 13 1.87 3.30 -4.00
C ILE A 13 3.33 3.62 -3.66
N ILE A 14 3.52 4.37 -2.58
CA ILE A 14 4.84 4.62 -2.00
C ILE A 14 4.89 3.93 -0.62
N LYS A 15 5.80 2.97 -0.45
CA LYS A 15 6.07 2.30 0.84
C LYS A 15 7.50 2.56 1.30
N LYS A 16 7.68 2.85 2.59
CA LYS A 16 8.99 2.93 3.23
C LYS A 16 9.21 1.71 4.13
N CYS A 17 10.35 1.06 4.01
CA CYS A 17 10.72 -0.03 4.90
C CYS A 17 10.99 0.49 6.32
N HIS A 18 10.29 -0.05 7.31
CA HIS A 18 10.49 0.30 8.73
C HIS A 18 11.83 -0.19 9.30
N ILE A 19 12.51 -1.11 8.63
CA ILE A 19 13.79 -1.67 9.07
C ILE A 19 14.97 -0.95 8.44
N CYS A 20 15.04 -0.89 7.11
CA CYS A 20 16.20 -0.33 6.41
C CYS A 20 15.96 1.02 5.73
N GLY A 21 14.74 1.57 5.82
CA GLY A 21 14.42 2.89 5.26
C GLY A 21 14.19 2.95 3.75
N GLU A 22 14.38 1.83 3.03
CA GLU A 22 14.19 1.73 1.58
C GLU A 22 12.81 2.24 1.16
N ILE A 23 12.76 3.10 0.15
CA ILE A 23 11.53 3.65 -0.42
C ILE A 23 11.21 2.90 -1.71
N ILE A 24 10.02 2.34 -1.78
CA ILE A 24 9.52 1.59 -2.93
C ILE A 24 8.34 2.31 -3.54
N GLU A 25 8.41 2.53 -4.85
CA GLU A 25 7.33 3.03 -5.67
C GLU A 25 6.79 1.89 -6.55
N SER A 26 5.48 1.63 -6.55
CA SER A 26 4.88 0.54 -7.32
C SER A 26 3.39 0.77 -7.57
N LEU A 27 2.85 0.13 -8.62
CA LEU A 27 1.41 0.06 -8.89
C LEU A 27 0.71 -1.05 -8.08
N HIS A 28 1.48 -2.05 -7.62
CA HIS A 28 1.01 -3.12 -6.75
C HIS A 28 1.73 -3.06 -5.41
N GLU A 29 1.03 -3.33 -4.32
CA GLU A 29 1.68 -3.39 -3.01
C GLU A 29 2.78 -4.46 -3.00
N VAL A 30 3.98 -4.05 -2.56
CA VAL A 30 5.08 -4.99 -2.38
C VAL A 30 4.91 -5.81 -1.10
N GLU A 31 5.11 -7.12 -1.20
CA GLU A 31 5.02 -8.04 -0.05
C GLU A 31 6.22 -7.94 0.89
N ARG A 32 7.40 -7.64 0.33
CA ARG A 32 8.68 -7.61 1.06
C ARG A 32 9.56 -6.47 0.55
N CYS A 33 10.40 -5.95 1.43
CA CYS A 33 11.42 -4.98 1.04
C CYS A 33 12.41 -5.62 0.05
N PRO A 34 12.70 -5.00 -1.10
CA PRO A 34 13.65 -5.54 -2.07
C PRO A 34 15.08 -5.57 -1.53
N HIS A 35 15.41 -4.68 -0.58
CA HIS A 35 16.71 -4.59 0.06
C HIS A 35 16.86 -5.59 1.22
N CYS A 36 16.15 -5.40 2.34
CA CYS A 36 16.32 -6.23 3.55
C CYS A 36 15.41 -7.47 3.63
N LYS A 37 14.54 -7.70 2.64
CA LYS A 37 13.61 -8.85 2.52
C LYS A 37 12.57 -8.99 3.64
N LYS A 38 12.48 -8.02 4.54
CA LYS A 38 11.47 -7.98 5.61
C LYS A 38 10.06 -7.80 5.02
N PRO A 39 9.06 -8.49 5.59
CA PRO A 39 7.70 -8.42 5.09
C PRO A 39 7.06 -7.07 5.40
N PHE A 40 6.17 -6.63 4.51
CA PHE A 40 5.26 -5.53 4.73
C PHE A 40 3.89 -6.04 5.17
N LEU A 41 3.18 -5.18 5.89
CA LEU A 41 1.75 -5.38 6.13
C LEU A 41 0.97 -4.94 4.87
N PRO A 42 -0.02 -5.73 4.41
CA PRO A 42 -0.93 -5.29 3.35
C PRO A 42 -1.81 -4.12 3.82
N CYS A 43 -2.17 -3.19 2.93
CA CYS A 43 -3.06 -2.08 3.25
C CYS A 43 -4.45 -2.55 3.69
N GLN A 44 -4.92 -3.70 3.20
CA GLN A 44 -6.21 -4.30 3.57
C GLN A 44 -6.15 -5.27 4.76
N TYR A 45 -5.06 -5.28 5.53
CA TYR A 45 -4.85 -6.25 6.61
C TYR A 45 -6.02 -6.34 7.61
N PHE A 46 -6.56 -5.20 8.03
CA PHE A 46 -7.67 -5.16 9.00
C PHE A 46 -9.01 -5.66 8.44
N GLY A 47 -9.25 -5.51 7.13
CA GLY A 47 -10.50 -5.94 6.50
C GLY A 47 -10.63 -7.46 6.41
N LYS A 48 -9.52 -8.20 6.57
CA LYS A 48 -9.46 -9.65 6.37
C LYS A 48 -8.47 -10.31 7.35
N VAL A 49 -8.55 -9.95 8.62
CA VAL A 49 -7.82 -10.58 9.75
C VAL A 49 -8.08 -12.09 9.90
N HIS A 50 -9.01 -12.64 9.11
CA HIS A 50 -9.33 -14.07 9.07
C HIS A 50 -8.59 -14.86 8.01
N ALA A 51 -7.56 -14.33 7.34
CA ALA A 51 -6.74 -15.12 6.42
C ALA A 51 -6.13 -16.32 7.19
N LYS A 52 -6.62 -17.53 6.93
CA LYS A 52 -6.28 -18.76 7.68
C LYS A 52 -5.05 -19.46 7.12
N ASN A 53 -4.58 -19.06 5.94
CA ASN A 53 -3.46 -19.68 5.25
C ASN A 53 -2.67 -18.65 4.40
N THR A 54 -1.49 -19.07 3.96
CA THR A 54 -0.56 -18.25 3.17
C THR A 54 -1.16 -17.76 1.85
N SER A 55 -2.04 -18.54 1.23
CA SER A 55 -2.68 -18.18 -0.04
C SER A 55 -3.67 -17.02 0.14
N GLU A 56 -4.49 -17.09 1.18
CA GLU A 56 -5.42 -16.01 1.56
C GLU A 56 -4.68 -14.74 1.97
N PHE A 57 -3.54 -14.86 2.65
CA PHE A 57 -2.72 -13.71 3.03
C PHE A 57 -2.16 -12.97 1.81
N LYS A 58 -1.75 -13.69 0.76
CA LYS A 58 -1.26 -13.06 -0.49
C LYS A 58 -2.35 -12.27 -1.22
N GLN A 59 -3.62 -12.65 -1.05
CA GLN A 59 -4.75 -11.94 -1.64
C GLN A 59 -5.11 -10.63 -0.91
N LEU A 60 -4.36 -10.26 0.13
CA LEU A 60 -4.55 -9.01 0.86
C LEU A 60 -3.77 -7.83 0.26
N PHE A 61 -2.82 -8.11 -0.64
CA PHE A 61 -2.05 -7.08 -1.33
C PHE A 61 -2.83 -6.60 -2.54
N SER A 62 -3.05 -5.29 -2.61
CA SER A 62 -3.91 -4.70 -3.62
C SER A 62 -3.13 -4.02 -4.75
N HIS A 63 -3.78 -3.93 -5.91
CA HIS A 63 -3.42 -2.96 -6.92
C HIS A 63 -3.87 -1.56 -6.48
N VAL A 64 -3.15 -0.53 -6.93
CA VAL A 64 -3.42 0.86 -6.54
C VAL A 64 -4.84 1.34 -6.89
N SER A 65 -5.48 0.76 -7.91
CA SER A 65 -6.87 1.08 -8.27
C SER A 65 -7.90 0.59 -7.23
N GLU A 66 -7.53 -0.37 -6.40
CA GLU A 66 -8.40 -0.96 -5.37
C GLU A 66 -8.26 -0.25 -4.02
N LEU A 67 -7.25 0.60 -3.88
CA LEU A 67 -7.02 1.40 -2.68
C LEU A 67 -7.98 2.60 -2.65
N GLN A 68 -8.79 2.67 -1.60
CA GLN A 68 -9.67 3.81 -1.35
C GLN A 68 -8.86 5.05 -0.96
N GLU A 69 -9.34 6.25 -1.32
CA GLU A 69 -8.63 7.52 -1.08
C GLU A 69 -8.37 7.82 0.40
N ASP A 70 -9.19 7.28 1.29
CA ASP A 70 -9.03 7.42 2.73
C ASP A 70 -7.86 6.59 3.29
N LEU A 71 -7.35 5.62 2.52
CA LEU A 71 -6.14 4.84 2.83
C LEU A 71 -4.88 5.46 2.21
N LEU A 72 -5.02 6.50 1.40
CA LEU A 72 -3.91 7.25 0.80
C LEU A 72 -3.51 8.38 1.75
N ILE A 73 -2.40 8.21 2.47
CA ILE A 73 -1.81 9.31 3.23
C ILE A 73 -1.31 10.36 2.22
N LYS A 74 -2.05 11.48 2.08
CA LYS A 74 -1.73 12.61 1.17
C LYS A 74 -0.53 13.47 1.62
N GLY A 75 0.31 12.97 2.52
CA GLY A 75 1.49 13.65 3.03
C GLY A 75 2.33 12.71 3.88
N LEU A 76 3.52 12.35 3.39
CA LEU A 76 4.54 11.61 4.12
C LEU A 76 4.88 12.31 5.45
N TYR A 77 4.15 12.00 6.52
CA TYR A 77 4.58 12.20 7.90
C TYR A 77 4.15 10.98 8.72
N THR A 78 5.06 10.00 8.76
CA THR A 78 4.97 8.81 9.60
C THR A 78 5.34 9.16 11.04
N ILE A 79 4.51 8.82 12.03
CA ILE A 79 4.98 8.60 13.40
C ILE A 79 4.32 7.33 13.95
N TRP A 80 5.18 6.30 14.08
CA TRP A 80 5.12 5.04 14.84
C TRP A 80 4.23 3.89 14.35
#